data_AF-A0A0P0ACB1-F1
#
_entry.id   AF-A0A0P0ACB1-F1
#
_cell.length_a   1.000
_cell.length_b   1.000
_cell.length_c   1.000
_cell.angle_alpha   90.00
_cell.angle_beta   90.00
_cell.angle_gamma   90.00
#
_symmetry.space_group_name_H-M   'P 1'
#
loop_
_entity.id
_entity.type
_entity.pdbx_description
1 polymer ?
#
loop_
_entity_poly.entity_id
_entity_poly.type
_entity_poly.pdbx_seq_one_letter_code
_entity_poly.pdbx_strand_id
1 'polypeptide(L)'
;MHGSKIAWDDTVLPFQLDASDVRGRVARLDGTLEKILEQHDYPEKIEALIAEMALLTAMIGQTMKLRWKLSLQIRGNGAARIVATDFIAPTVDGEPATIRAYASFDKDKLADASSFEDLVGKGYFAILIDQGKGSTPYQGITPLFGKSISACAETYFAQSEQLPTRFSVSFGKSKIAGEGEFWRAGGVMLQKMPKASPLLKPAEGDAPVLVSASDLLDGDDEENWNRANILLDSVDDLELIGPSVSPTDLLVRLFHEDRPRVFDAQPVRFGCSCSEDRVRQSLSIYSAKDIAHMTTDEGDVTADCQFCGAHYVLDPRTVGFEAEGGPDGSGDRP
;
A
#
# COMPACT_ATOMS: atom_id res chain seq x y z
N MET A 1 9.66 24.17 -8.03
CA MET A 1 10.39 24.50 -6.78
C MET A 1 9.69 23.71 -5.70
N HIS A 2 10.32 22.66 -5.18
CA HIS A 2 9.72 21.80 -4.16
C HIS A 2 9.67 22.60 -2.85
N GLY A 3 8.48 22.70 -2.23
CA GLY A 3 8.32 23.23 -0.88
C GLY A 3 9.37 22.59 0.04
N SER A 4 9.91 23.36 0.97
CA SER A 4 11.05 22.94 1.80
C SER A 4 10.78 21.57 2.43
N LYS A 5 11.46 20.53 1.92
CA LYS A 5 11.29 19.15 2.38
C LYS A 5 11.54 19.09 3.88
N ILE A 6 10.52 18.78 4.67
CA ILE A 6 10.70 18.63 6.11
C ILE A 6 11.43 17.31 6.31
N ALA A 7 12.42 17.29 7.21
CA ALA A 7 13.33 16.15 7.36
C ALA A 7 12.62 14.83 7.72
N TRP A 8 11.38 14.89 8.18
CA TRP A 8 10.54 13.75 8.55
C TRP A 8 9.42 13.45 7.55
N ASP A 9 9.30 14.20 6.45
CA ASP A 9 8.40 13.86 5.36
C ASP A 9 8.96 12.66 4.58
N ASP A 10 8.07 11.87 3.98
CA ASP A 10 8.41 10.62 3.28
C ASP A 10 9.12 9.59 4.19
N THR A 11 8.64 9.45 5.43
CA THR A 11 9.17 8.48 6.38
C THR A 11 8.08 7.68 7.08
N VAL A 12 8.47 6.49 7.55
CA VAL A 12 7.68 5.68 8.48
C VAL A 12 8.48 5.55 9.77
N LEU A 13 7.98 6.14 10.86
CA LEU A 13 8.56 6.10 12.20
C LEU A 13 7.90 4.98 13.02
N PRO A 14 8.58 3.86 13.30
CA PRO A 14 8.06 2.81 14.16
C PRO A 14 8.17 3.23 15.62
N PHE A 15 7.22 2.79 16.44
CA PHE A 15 7.25 2.99 17.89
C PHE A 15 6.60 1.82 18.63
N GLN A 16 6.83 1.78 19.94
CA GLN A 16 6.23 0.80 20.85
C GLN A 16 5.76 1.50 22.13
N LEU A 17 4.58 1.10 22.60
CA LEU A 17 3.98 1.46 23.87
C LEU A 17 4.13 0.23 24.78
N ASP A 18 5.24 0.17 25.51
CA ASP A 18 5.61 -1.00 26.31
C ASP A 18 4.59 -1.28 27.43
N ALA A 19 3.98 -0.25 28.01
CA ALA A 19 2.97 -0.40 29.08
C ALA A 19 1.64 -1.00 28.57
N SER A 20 1.32 -0.77 27.30
CA SER A 20 0.06 -1.18 26.69
C SER A 20 0.21 -2.40 25.77
N ASP A 21 1.39 -2.99 25.64
CA ASP A 21 1.70 -4.08 24.69
C ASP A 21 1.24 -3.77 23.25
N VAL A 22 1.40 -2.52 22.84
CA VAL A 22 1.03 -2.03 21.50
C VAL A 22 2.28 -1.59 20.75
N ARG A 23 2.38 -1.97 19.49
CA ARG A 23 3.34 -1.38 18.55
C ARG A 23 2.61 -0.51 17.55
N GLY A 24 3.28 0.48 17.01
CA GLY A 24 2.70 1.34 16.00
C GLY A 24 3.71 1.89 15.02
N ARG A 25 3.17 2.60 14.03
CA ARG A 25 3.94 3.38 13.06
C ARG A 25 3.24 4.71 12.84
N VAL A 26 4.03 5.77 12.70
CA VAL A 26 3.58 7.04 12.13
C VAL A 26 4.17 7.13 10.73
N ALA A 27 3.33 7.32 9.71
CA ALA A 27 3.80 7.51 8.34
C ALA A 27 3.37 8.87 7.80
N ARG A 28 4.24 9.51 7.03
CA ARG A 28 3.92 10.72 6.27
C ARG A 28 4.46 10.58 4.85
N LEU A 29 3.60 10.83 3.86
CA LEU A 29 3.92 10.79 2.43
C LEU A 29 3.57 12.14 1.82
N ASP A 30 4.58 12.81 1.29
CA ASP A 30 4.43 14.09 0.60
C ASP A 30 5.01 13.96 -0.82
N GLY A 31 6.30 14.25 -0.99
CA GLY A 31 6.95 14.17 -2.31
C GLY A 31 6.91 12.76 -2.92
N THR A 32 6.82 11.72 -2.10
CA THR A 32 6.56 10.35 -2.58
C THR A 32 5.17 10.22 -3.16
N LEU A 33 4.16 10.78 -2.50
CA LEU A 33 2.77 10.73 -2.96
C LEU A 33 2.59 11.58 -4.23
N GLU A 34 3.19 12.77 -4.28
CA GLU A 34 3.19 13.60 -5.50
C GLU A 34 3.80 12.84 -6.69
N LYS A 35 4.96 12.21 -6.49
CA LYS A 35 5.60 11.41 -7.53
C LYS A 35 4.79 10.20 -7.98
N ILE A 36 3.96 9.65 -7.10
CA ILE A 36 3.04 8.56 -7.46
C ILE A 36 1.90 9.12 -8.32
N LEU A 37 1.31 10.24 -7.90
CA LEU A 37 0.16 10.84 -8.56
C LEU A 37 0.52 11.46 -9.91
N GLU A 38 1.70 12.07 -10.06
CA GLU A 38 2.14 12.69 -11.33
C GLU A 38 2.33 11.69 -12.48
N GLN A 39 2.34 10.38 -12.20
CA GLN A 39 2.48 9.35 -13.23
C GLN A 39 1.24 9.23 -14.13
N HIS A 40 0.08 9.71 -13.67
CA HIS A 40 -1.20 9.64 -14.39
C HIS A 40 -2.07 10.85 -14.08
N ASP A 41 -2.94 11.23 -15.01
CA ASP A 41 -3.91 12.32 -14.83
C ASP A 41 -5.17 11.82 -14.08
N TYR A 42 -5.03 11.57 -12.78
CA TYR A 42 -6.11 11.07 -11.94
C TYR A 42 -7.07 12.18 -11.49
N PRO A 43 -8.40 11.96 -11.56
CA PRO A 43 -9.36 12.83 -10.89
C PRO A 43 -9.22 12.75 -9.37
N GLU A 44 -9.55 13.82 -8.66
CA GLU A 44 -9.35 13.97 -7.21
C GLU A 44 -9.88 12.80 -6.36
N LYS A 45 -11.05 12.25 -6.72
CA LYS A 45 -11.62 11.08 -6.02
C LYS A 45 -10.73 9.84 -6.12
N ILE A 46 -10.01 9.66 -7.23
CA ILE A 46 -9.06 8.56 -7.44
C ILE A 46 -7.71 8.89 -6.77
N GLU A 47 -7.26 10.14 -6.84
CA GLU A 47 -6.08 10.60 -6.09
C GLU A 47 -6.22 10.30 -4.59
N ALA A 48 -7.40 10.57 -4.01
CA ALA A 48 -7.72 10.28 -2.62
C ALA A 48 -7.62 8.77 -2.27
N LEU A 49 -8.16 7.89 -3.12
CA LEU A 49 -8.04 6.44 -2.92
C LEU A 49 -6.58 5.97 -2.99
N ILE A 50 -5.80 6.55 -3.91
CA ILE A 50 -4.37 6.25 -4.04
C ILE A 50 -3.61 6.74 -2.80
N ALA A 51 -3.92 7.94 -2.30
CA ALA A 51 -3.29 8.50 -1.11
C ALA A 51 -3.53 7.63 0.12
N GLU A 52 -4.78 7.23 0.38
CA GLU A 52 -5.14 6.33 1.48
C GLU A 52 -4.41 4.99 1.33
N MET A 53 -4.48 4.37 0.15
CA MET A 53 -3.88 3.06 -0.10
C MET A 53 -2.34 3.09 0.02
N ALA A 54 -1.69 4.13 -0.50
CA ALA A 54 -0.23 4.30 -0.42
C ALA A 54 0.23 4.48 1.03
N LEU A 55 -0.52 5.24 1.82
CA LEU A 55 -0.24 5.47 3.24
C LEU A 55 -0.36 4.17 4.06
N LEU A 56 -1.43 3.39 3.83
CA LEU A 56 -1.58 2.07 4.45
C LEU A 56 -0.44 1.12 4.05
N THR A 57 -0.09 1.10 2.76
CA THR A 57 1.03 0.30 2.24
C THR A 57 2.37 0.68 2.86
N ALA A 58 2.62 1.97 3.11
CA ALA A 58 3.81 2.41 3.83
C ALA A 58 3.86 1.88 5.27
N MET A 59 2.76 2.04 6.02
CA MET A 59 2.69 1.61 7.43
C MET A 59 2.78 0.09 7.60
N ILE A 60 2.08 -0.68 6.75
CA ILE A 60 2.10 -2.14 6.80
C ILE A 60 3.46 -2.67 6.29
N GLY A 61 3.94 -2.10 5.19
CA GLY A 61 5.17 -2.50 4.50
C GLY A 61 6.45 -2.33 5.30
N GLN A 62 6.50 -1.37 6.22
CA GLN A 62 7.68 -1.14 7.07
C GLN A 62 8.09 -2.37 7.89
N THR A 63 7.17 -3.29 8.16
CA THR A 63 7.44 -4.54 8.90
C THR A 63 8.12 -5.63 8.07
N MET A 64 8.21 -5.44 6.75
CA MET A 64 8.69 -6.44 5.82
C MET A 64 10.19 -6.61 5.92
N LYS A 65 10.65 -7.87 5.84
CA LYS A 65 12.08 -8.17 5.78
C LYS A 65 12.70 -7.62 4.48
N LEU A 66 14.00 -7.39 4.51
CA LEU A 66 14.77 -6.95 3.34
C LEU A 66 14.45 -7.82 2.11
N ARG A 67 14.35 -7.16 0.95
CA ARG A 67 14.04 -7.75 -0.37
C ARG A 67 12.63 -8.32 -0.54
N TRP A 68 11.78 -8.29 0.48
CA TRP A 68 10.39 -8.71 0.33
C TRP A 68 9.57 -7.59 -0.34
N LYS A 69 8.50 -7.99 -1.02
CA LYS A 69 7.52 -7.08 -1.60
C LYS A 69 6.16 -7.35 -0.98
N LEU A 70 5.54 -6.30 -0.45
CA LEU A 70 4.15 -6.28 -0.05
C LEU A 70 3.35 -5.60 -1.16
N SER A 71 2.22 -6.18 -1.53
CA SER A 71 1.24 -5.56 -2.43
C SER A 71 -0.11 -5.51 -1.74
N LEU A 72 -0.71 -4.32 -1.66
CA LEU A 72 -2.11 -4.17 -1.32
C LEU A 72 -2.91 -3.93 -2.59
N GLN A 73 -4.06 -4.59 -2.74
CA GLN A 73 -4.96 -4.38 -3.87
C GLN A 73 -6.41 -4.32 -3.42
N ILE A 74 -7.15 -3.39 -4.01
CA ILE A 74 -8.60 -3.39 -4.03
C ILE A 74 -9.04 -3.69 -5.45
N ARG A 75 -9.99 -4.61 -5.60
CA ARG A 75 -10.68 -4.84 -6.86
C ARG A 75 -12.16 -4.91 -6.62
N GLY A 76 -12.91 -4.11 -7.37
CA GLY A 76 -14.36 -4.05 -7.23
C GLY A 76 -15.05 -3.66 -8.53
N ASN A 77 -16.37 -3.55 -8.46
CA ASN A 77 -17.23 -3.26 -9.61
C ASN A 77 -17.78 -1.82 -9.64
N GLY A 78 -17.31 -0.96 -8.73
CA GLY A 78 -17.60 0.48 -8.69
C GLY A 78 -16.89 1.29 -9.77
N ALA A 79 -16.77 2.60 -9.56
CA ALA A 79 -16.04 3.50 -10.45
C ALA A 79 -14.53 3.19 -10.52
N ALA A 80 -13.89 2.92 -9.39
CA ALA A 80 -12.53 2.41 -9.30
C ALA A 80 -12.55 0.87 -9.44
N ARG A 81 -12.04 0.37 -10.57
CA ARG A 81 -12.01 -1.07 -10.89
C ARG A 81 -10.90 -1.77 -10.12
N ILE A 82 -9.74 -1.12 -10.02
CA ILE A 82 -8.60 -1.60 -9.25
C ILE A 82 -7.83 -0.41 -8.67
N VAL A 83 -7.39 -0.53 -7.43
CA VAL A 83 -6.34 0.29 -6.83
C VAL A 83 -5.28 -0.66 -6.30
N ALA A 84 -4.05 -0.52 -6.75
CA ALA A 84 -2.94 -1.40 -6.40
C ALA A 84 -1.75 -0.57 -5.91
N THR A 85 -1.13 -1.01 -4.82
CA THR A 85 0.07 -0.37 -4.27
C THR A 85 1.07 -1.43 -3.89
N ASP A 86 2.35 -1.13 -4.09
CA ASP A 86 3.44 -2.00 -3.66
C ASP A 86 4.36 -1.24 -2.72
N PHE A 87 4.80 -1.93 -1.66
CA PHE A 87 5.97 -1.59 -0.87
C PHE A 87 7.06 -2.62 -1.16
N ILE A 88 8.23 -2.16 -1.60
CA ILE A 88 9.40 -2.98 -1.86
C ILE A 88 10.43 -2.62 -0.80
N ALA A 89 10.71 -3.59 0.08
CA ALA A 89 11.71 -3.42 1.13
C ALA A 89 13.10 -3.18 0.53
N PRO A 90 13.93 -2.36 1.18
CA PRO A 90 15.27 -2.09 0.68
C PRO A 90 16.11 -3.38 0.65
N THR A 91 17.19 -3.34 -0.13
CA THR A 91 18.11 -4.47 -0.22
C THR A 91 19.22 -4.41 0.83
N VAL A 92 19.47 -3.21 1.36
CA VAL A 92 20.47 -2.87 2.38
C VAL A 92 19.75 -2.09 3.48
N ASP A 93 20.07 -2.39 4.74
CA ASP A 93 19.53 -1.64 5.88
C ASP A 93 19.88 -0.15 5.79
N GLY A 94 18.91 0.69 6.14
CA GLY A 94 19.05 2.15 6.09
C GLY A 94 18.82 2.78 4.70
N GLU A 95 18.73 2.00 3.63
CA GLU A 95 18.30 2.53 2.34
C GLU A 95 16.79 2.79 2.30
N PRO A 96 16.31 3.77 1.50
CA PRO A 96 14.89 4.01 1.35
C PRO A 96 14.14 2.82 0.75
N ALA A 97 13.04 2.44 1.39
CA ALA A 97 12.07 1.54 0.80
C ALA A 97 11.37 2.23 -0.38
N THR A 98 10.86 1.43 -1.30
CA THR A 98 10.24 1.93 -2.53
C THR A 98 8.75 1.69 -2.51
N ILE A 99 7.96 2.72 -2.81
CA ILE A 99 6.50 2.66 -2.91
C ILE A 99 6.07 3.04 -4.33
N ARG A 100 5.02 2.39 -4.82
CA ARG A 100 4.34 2.75 -6.06
C ARG A 100 2.85 2.46 -5.94
N ALA A 101 2.03 3.20 -6.70
CA ALA A 101 0.61 2.98 -6.77
C ALA A 101 0.11 3.06 -8.22
N TYR A 102 -1.05 2.47 -8.45
CA TYR A 102 -1.79 2.55 -9.70
C TYR A 102 -3.28 2.38 -9.43
N ALA A 103 -4.11 3.12 -10.16
CA ALA A 103 -5.53 2.89 -10.21
C ALA A 103 -6.05 2.79 -11.65
N SER A 104 -7.00 1.88 -11.87
CA SER A 104 -7.84 1.88 -13.07
C SER A 104 -9.26 2.22 -12.67
N PHE A 105 -9.90 3.10 -13.43
CA PHE A 105 -11.23 3.59 -13.14
C PHE A 105 -12.06 3.78 -14.41
N ASP A 106 -13.36 3.88 -14.20
CA ASP A 106 -14.37 4.16 -15.20
C ASP A 106 -14.79 5.63 -15.09
N LYS A 107 -14.47 6.44 -16.11
CA LYS A 107 -14.70 7.88 -16.10
C LYS A 107 -16.19 8.22 -16.00
N ASP A 108 -17.05 7.44 -16.63
CA ASP A 108 -18.48 7.70 -16.69
C ASP A 108 -19.13 7.42 -15.33
N LYS A 109 -18.77 6.29 -14.69
CA LYS A 109 -19.26 5.97 -13.33
C LYS A 109 -18.73 6.92 -12.26
N LEU A 110 -17.53 7.47 -12.45
CA LEU A 110 -16.88 8.33 -11.44
C LEU A 110 -17.60 9.67 -11.24
N ALA A 111 -18.28 10.17 -12.28
CA ALA A 111 -19.03 11.42 -12.23
C ALA A 111 -20.11 11.36 -11.14
N ASP A 112 -20.84 10.25 -11.08
CA ASP A 112 -21.97 10.03 -10.16
C ASP A 112 -21.54 9.50 -8.78
N ALA A 113 -20.29 9.04 -8.63
CA ALA A 113 -19.81 8.44 -7.39
C ALA A 113 -19.69 9.47 -6.26
N SER A 114 -20.45 9.29 -5.17
CA SER A 114 -20.51 10.25 -4.05
C SER A 114 -20.00 9.68 -2.73
N SER A 115 -19.88 8.36 -2.65
CA SER A 115 -19.49 7.61 -1.47
C SER A 115 -18.36 6.62 -1.77
N PHE A 116 -17.73 6.09 -0.72
CA PHE A 116 -16.76 4.99 -0.85
C PHE A 116 -17.38 3.78 -1.56
N GLU A 117 -18.64 3.44 -1.23
CA GLU A 117 -19.35 2.32 -1.85
C GLU A 117 -19.58 2.54 -3.35
N ASP A 118 -19.86 3.76 -3.80
CA ASP A 118 -19.97 4.06 -5.24
C ASP A 118 -18.61 3.93 -5.96
N LEU A 119 -17.55 4.36 -5.26
CA LEU A 119 -16.19 4.33 -5.78
C LEU A 119 -15.70 2.90 -5.96
N VAL A 120 -15.77 2.04 -4.94
CA VAL A 120 -15.17 0.70 -5.01
C VAL A 120 -16.19 -0.40 -5.34
N GLY A 121 -17.47 -0.19 -5.00
CA GLY A 121 -18.52 -1.18 -5.18
C GLY A 121 -18.30 -2.44 -4.34
N LYS A 122 -18.82 -3.57 -4.83
CA LYS A 122 -18.58 -4.89 -4.25
C LYS A 122 -17.30 -5.47 -4.84
N GLY A 123 -16.52 -6.13 -3.99
CA GLY A 123 -15.23 -6.64 -4.39
C GLY A 123 -14.44 -7.21 -3.22
N TYR A 124 -13.12 -7.22 -3.34
CA TYR A 124 -12.22 -7.67 -2.29
C TYR A 124 -11.03 -6.72 -2.10
N PHE A 125 -10.56 -6.69 -0.86
CA PHE A 125 -9.25 -6.21 -0.47
C PHE A 125 -8.31 -7.41 -0.36
N ALA A 126 -7.12 -7.31 -0.95
CA ALA A 126 -6.12 -8.37 -0.97
C ALA A 126 -4.77 -7.85 -0.47
N ILE A 127 -4.12 -8.66 0.36
CA ILE A 127 -2.72 -8.48 0.74
C ILE A 127 -1.92 -9.61 0.11
N LEU A 128 -0.86 -9.27 -0.61
CA LEU A 128 0.08 -10.23 -1.17
C LEU A 128 1.48 -9.95 -0.63
N ILE A 129 2.16 -11.01 -0.20
CA ILE A 129 3.53 -10.94 0.29
C ILE A 129 4.39 -11.88 -0.56
N ASP A 130 5.31 -11.28 -1.30
CA ASP A 130 6.31 -11.97 -2.10
C ASP A 130 7.66 -11.95 -1.37
N GLN A 131 8.13 -13.13 -0.99
CA GLN A 131 9.36 -13.34 -0.23
C GLN A 131 10.58 -13.61 -1.13
N GLY A 132 10.41 -13.57 -2.46
CA GLY A 132 11.44 -13.82 -3.45
C GLY A 132 11.46 -15.24 -4.01
N LYS A 133 12.51 -15.56 -4.77
CA LYS A 133 12.64 -16.82 -5.52
C LYS A 133 12.62 -18.04 -4.60
N GLY A 134 11.78 -19.03 -4.94
CA GLY A 134 11.67 -20.30 -4.23
C GLY A 134 10.61 -20.35 -3.13
N SER A 135 9.94 -19.22 -2.86
CA SER A 135 8.82 -19.16 -1.92
C SER A 135 7.50 -18.96 -2.67
N THR A 136 6.46 -19.67 -2.25
CA THR A 136 5.10 -19.39 -2.70
C THR A 136 4.64 -18.07 -2.07
N PRO A 137 4.18 -17.08 -2.86
CA PRO A 137 3.68 -15.83 -2.29
C PRO A 137 2.52 -16.11 -1.34
N TYR A 138 2.52 -15.42 -0.20
CA TYR A 138 1.36 -15.41 0.68
C TYR A 138 0.30 -14.48 0.09
N GLN A 139 -0.96 -14.91 0.14
CA GLN A 139 -2.09 -14.12 -0.31
C GLN A 139 -3.23 -14.26 0.70
N GLY A 140 -3.65 -13.14 1.26
CA GLY A 140 -4.86 -13.03 2.07
C GLY A 140 -5.88 -12.13 1.36
N ILE A 141 -7.16 -12.48 1.46
CA ILE A 141 -8.26 -11.71 0.85
C ILE A 141 -9.40 -11.54 1.86
N THR A 142 -10.04 -10.39 1.84
CA THR A 142 -11.28 -10.11 2.58
C THR A 142 -12.25 -9.33 1.69
N PRO A 143 -13.58 -9.49 1.83
CA PRO A 143 -14.54 -8.65 1.13
C PRO A 143 -14.32 -7.16 1.42
N LEU A 144 -14.64 -6.30 0.45
CA LEU A 144 -14.70 -4.86 0.71
C LEU A 144 -15.88 -4.59 1.65
N PHE A 145 -15.57 -4.20 2.88
CA PHE A 145 -16.54 -3.88 3.91
C PHE A 145 -16.12 -2.62 4.65
N GLY A 146 -17.09 -1.80 5.06
CA GLY A 146 -16.86 -0.54 5.76
C GLY A 146 -16.94 0.66 4.83
N LYS A 147 -16.46 1.81 5.32
CA LYS A 147 -16.63 3.12 4.67
C LYS A 147 -15.33 3.69 4.09
N SER A 148 -14.23 2.96 4.19
CA SER A 148 -12.90 3.38 3.76
C SER A 148 -11.99 2.18 3.50
N ILE A 149 -10.84 2.42 2.87
CA ILE A 149 -9.82 1.37 2.67
C ILE A 149 -9.20 0.96 4.00
N SER A 150 -8.94 1.93 4.89
CA SER A 150 -8.47 1.68 6.25
C SER A 150 -9.38 0.70 6.99
N ALA A 151 -10.71 0.87 6.94
CA ALA A 151 -11.65 -0.07 7.57
C ALA A 151 -11.59 -1.49 6.97
N CYS A 152 -11.36 -1.60 5.65
CA CYS A 152 -11.13 -2.90 5.00
C CYS A 152 -9.84 -3.55 5.52
N ALA A 153 -8.76 -2.77 5.69
CA ALA A 153 -7.49 -3.26 6.22
C ALA A 153 -7.60 -3.68 7.70
N GLU A 154 -8.34 -2.95 8.53
CA GLU A 154 -8.61 -3.36 9.93
C GLU A 154 -9.37 -4.69 9.98
N THR A 155 -10.38 -4.84 9.14
CA THR A 155 -11.15 -6.09 9.01
C THR A 155 -10.27 -7.25 8.57
N TYR A 156 -9.36 -7.01 7.61
CA TYR A 156 -8.37 -8.00 7.19
C TYR A 156 -7.50 -8.46 8.37
N PHE A 157 -6.90 -7.54 9.12
CA PHE A 157 -6.02 -7.91 10.23
C PHE A 157 -6.77 -8.60 11.37
N ALA A 158 -8.00 -8.21 11.66
CA ALA A 158 -8.83 -8.87 12.66
C ALA A 158 -9.20 -10.30 12.25
N GLN A 159 -9.64 -10.51 11.00
CA GLN A 159 -10.17 -11.81 10.56
C GLN A 159 -9.10 -12.78 10.07
N SER A 160 -8.16 -12.30 9.25
CA SER A 160 -7.18 -13.15 8.57
C SER A 160 -5.90 -13.33 9.40
N GLU A 161 -5.48 -12.30 10.13
CA GLU A 161 -4.24 -12.36 10.92
C GLU A 161 -4.49 -12.53 12.43
N GLN A 162 -5.73 -12.35 12.91
CA GLN A 162 -6.09 -12.33 14.34
C GLN A 162 -5.23 -11.33 15.13
N LEU A 163 -4.94 -10.18 14.52
CA LEU A 163 -4.13 -9.11 15.11
C LEU A 163 -4.97 -7.83 15.20
N PRO A 164 -5.43 -7.44 16.39
CA PRO A 164 -6.07 -6.14 16.62
C PRO A 164 -5.21 -5.02 16.04
N THR A 165 -5.75 -4.34 15.05
CA THR A 165 -5.06 -3.31 14.28
C THR A 165 -6.02 -2.14 14.04
N ARG A 166 -5.53 -0.92 14.23
CA ARG A 166 -6.28 0.32 14.04
C ARG A 166 -5.46 1.29 13.19
N PHE A 167 -6.12 2.00 12.28
CA PHE A 167 -5.55 3.06 11.47
C PHE A 167 -6.28 4.39 11.70
N SER A 168 -5.54 5.43 12.00
CA SER A 168 -6.00 6.81 11.85
C SER A 168 -5.24 7.44 10.69
N VAL A 169 -5.94 7.86 9.65
CA VAL A 169 -5.35 8.35 8.41
C VAL A 169 -6.02 9.66 8.00
N SER A 170 -5.23 10.58 7.47
CA SER A 170 -5.69 11.82 6.90
C SER A 170 -4.86 12.15 5.67
N PHE A 171 -5.48 12.71 4.65
CA PHE A 171 -4.83 13.05 3.39
C PHE A 171 -5.63 14.15 2.69
N GLY A 172 -4.92 14.98 1.94
CA GLY A 172 -5.55 16.08 1.23
C GLY A 172 -4.54 16.97 0.53
N LYS A 173 -5.09 17.92 -0.22
CA LYS A 173 -4.31 18.99 -0.85
C LYS A 173 -4.01 20.06 0.18
N SER A 174 -2.73 20.23 0.50
CA SER A 174 -2.23 21.30 1.35
C SER A 174 -1.88 22.51 0.50
N LYS A 175 -2.19 23.69 1.03
CA LYS A 175 -1.86 24.97 0.41
C LYS A 175 -1.14 25.86 1.41
N ILE A 176 0.16 26.04 1.20
CA ILE A 176 0.97 26.97 1.97
C ILE A 176 1.00 28.31 1.24
N ALA A 177 0.90 29.42 1.99
CA ALA A 177 0.94 30.76 1.40
C ALA A 177 2.27 30.99 0.66
N GLY A 178 2.19 31.23 -0.65
CA GLY A 178 3.35 31.45 -1.52
C GLY A 178 3.87 30.19 -2.22
N GLU A 179 3.29 29.02 -1.96
CA GLU A 179 3.60 27.76 -2.64
C GLU A 179 2.41 27.28 -3.49
N GLY A 180 2.67 26.29 -4.35
CA GLY A 180 1.63 25.57 -5.08
C GLY A 180 0.76 24.72 -4.15
N GLU A 181 -0.33 24.20 -4.68
CA GLU A 181 -1.10 23.16 -4.01
C GLU A 181 -0.39 21.82 -4.18
N PHE A 182 -0.21 21.07 -3.10
CA PHE A 182 0.47 19.77 -3.12
C PHE A 182 -0.24 18.77 -2.23
N TRP A 183 -0.14 17.48 -2.58
CA TRP A 183 -0.73 16.41 -1.78
C TRP A 183 0.12 16.11 -0.55
N ARG A 184 -0.57 15.91 0.58
CA ARG A 184 0.01 15.36 1.81
C ARG A 184 -0.86 14.24 2.33
N ALA A 185 -0.23 13.22 2.88
CA ALA A 185 -0.91 12.14 3.57
C ALA A 185 -0.13 11.78 4.84
N GLY A 186 -0.85 11.59 5.94
CA GLY A 186 -0.30 11.25 7.24
C GLY A 186 -1.19 10.29 7.99
N GLY A 187 -0.58 9.38 8.74
CA GLY A 187 -1.35 8.39 9.49
C GLY A 187 -0.58 7.73 10.62
N VAL A 188 -1.35 7.18 11.54
CA VAL A 188 -0.87 6.36 12.65
C VAL A 188 -1.53 4.98 12.56
N MET A 189 -0.71 3.95 12.61
CA MET A 189 -1.13 2.56 12.76
C MET A 189 -0.84 2.12 14.19
N LEU A 190 -1.81 1.54 14.87
CA LEU A 190 -1.63 0.79 16.12
C LEU A 190 -1.90 -0.69 15.86
N GLN A 191 -1.14 -1.55 16.52
CA GLN A 191 -1.33 -2.98 16.45
C GLN A 191 -0.90 -3.64 17.76
N LYS A 192 -1.71 -4.57 18.26
CA LYS A 192 -1.37 -5.31 19.47
C LYS A 192 -0.18 -6.25 19.25
N MET A 193 0.70 -6.36 20.24
CA MET A 193 1.79 -7.32 20.21
C MET A 193 1.26 -8.75 20.36
N PRO A 194 1.75 -9.72 19.57
CA PRO A 194 1.37 -11.12 19.76
C PRO A 194 1.77 -11.57 21.16
N LYS A 195 0.82 -12.10 21.93
CA LYS A 195 1.17 -12.80 23.17
C LYS A 195 1.94 -14.06 22.81
N ALA A 196 3.02 -14.34 23.54
CA ALA A 196 3.72 -15.62 23.45
C ALA A 196 2.83 -16.73 24.04
N SER A 197 1.81 -17.19 23.30
CA SER A 197 1.14 -18.46 23.57
C SER A 197 0.39 -18.97 22.33
N PRO A 198 0.77 -20.11 21.75
CA PRO A 198 0.25 -20.63 20.47
C PRO A 198 -1.06 -21.43 20.64
N LEU A 199 -2.00 -20.97 21.46
CA LEU A 199 -3.24 -21.70 21.74
C LEU A 199 -4.44 -20.76 21.90
N LEU A 200 -4.89 -20.15 20.81
CA LEU A 200 -6.31 -19.89 20.65
C LEU A 200 -6.85 -20.80 19.55
N LYS A 201 -7.87 -21.59 19.90
CA LYS A 201 -8.58 -22.45 18.96
C LYS A 201 -9.38 -21.56 18.00
N PRO A 202 -9.45 -21.89 16.70
CA PRO A 202 -10.35 -21.20 15.79
C PRO A 202 -11.79 -21.37 16.29
N ALA A 203 -12.56 -20.28 16.27
CA ALA A 203 -13.99 -20.32 16.56
C ALA A 203 -14.70 -21.08 15.43
N GLU A 204 -15.30 -22.23 15.74
CA GLU A 204 -16.22 -22.92 14.84
C GLU A 204 -17.60 -22.23 14.91
N GLY A 205 -18.05 -21.68 13.78
CA GLY A 205 -19.38 -21.11 13.65
C GLY A 205 -19.75 -20.85 12.18
N ASP A 206 -20.80 -21.52 11.70
CA ASP A 206 -21.39 -21.34 10.36
C ASP A 206 -22.20 -20.02 10.29
N ALA A 207 -21.51 -18.89 10.12
CA ALA A 207 -22.03 -17.65 9.53
C ALA A 207 -20.87 -16.63 9.37
N PRO A 208 -20.84 -15.78 8.33
CA PRO A 208 -19.86 -14.69 8.25
C PRO A 208 -20.22 -13.60 9.25
N VAL A 209 -19.85 -13.79 10.52
CA VAL A 209 -19.87 -12.74 11.53
C VAL A 209 -18.59 -11.95 11.38
N LEU A 210 -18.72 -10.64 11.16
CA LEU A 210 -17.56 -9.75 11.07
C LEU A 210 -16.94 -9.60 12.46
N VAL A 211 -15.73 -10.14 12.63
CA VAL A 211 -14.95 -10.01 13.86
C VAL A 211 -14.22 -8.66 13.88
N SER A 212 -14.38 -7.90 14.95
CA SER A 212 -13.71 -6.62 15.19
C SER A 212 -12.47 -6.78 16.10
N ALA A 213 -11.64 -5.75 16.18
CA ALA A 213 -10.42 -5.77 17.00
C ALA A 213 -10.69 -5.99 18.49
N SER A 214 -11.83 -5.50 19.02
CA SER A 214 -12.24 -5.69 20.42
C SER A 214 -12.66 -7.13 20.71
N ASP A 215 -13.19 -7.85 19.73
CA ASP A 215 -13.65 -9.24 19.91
C ASP A 215 -12.48 -10.24 20.11
N LEU A 216 -11.25 -9.78 19.93
CA LEU A 216 -10.01 -10.58 20.04
C LEU A 216 -9.29 -10.37 21.38
N LEU A 217 -9.80 -9.51 22.28
CA LEU A 217 -9.12 -9.07 23.50
C LEU A 217 -9.97 -9.36 24.74
N ASP A 218 -9.32 -9.59 25.88
CA ASP A 218 -9.95 -9.83 27.19
C ASP A 218 -9.19 -9.08 28.30
N GLY A 219 -9.92 -8.57 29.30
CA GLY A 219 -9.35 -8.03 30.55
C GLY A 219 -8.45 -6.81 30.34
N ASP A 220 -7.31 -6.77 31.03
CA ASP A 220 -6.37 -5.63 30.99
C ASP A 220 -5.88 -5.28 29.56
N ASP A 221 -5.83 -6.26 28.66
CA ASP A 221 -5.43 -6.01 27.27
C ASP A 221 -6.48 -5.25 26.48
N GLU A 222 -7.75 -5.53 26.73
CA GLU A 222 -8.87 -4.80 26.14
C GLU A 222 -8.87 -3.36 26.66
N GLU A 223 -8.68 -3.15 27.96
CA GLU A 223 -8.60 -1.82 28.56
C GLU A 223 -7.43 -1.00 28.01
N ASN A 224 -6.24 -1.60 27.91
CA ASN A 224 -5.05 -0.92 27.37
C ASN A 224 -5.21 -0.60 25.88
N TRP A 225 -5.78 -1.52 25.10
CA TRP A 225 -6.10 -1.27 23.70
C TRP A 225 -7.12 -0.15 23.53
N ASN A 226 -8.21 -0.17 24.32
CA ASN A 226 -9.24 0.85 24.32
C ASN A 226 -8.67 2.23 24.68
N ARG A 227 -7.80 2.30 25.70
CA ARG A 227 -7.11 3.55 26.08
C ARG A 227 -6.26 4.09 24.93
N ALA A 228 -5.46 3.24 24.30
CA ALA A 228 -4.63 3.66 23.17
C ALA A 228 -5.47 4.16 21.99
N ASN A 229 -6.62 3.53 21.71
CA ASN A 229 -7.55 3.98 20.67
C ASN A 229 -8.23 5.31 21.03
N ILE A 230 -8.70 5.49 22.28
CA ILE A 230 -9.29 6.76 22.72
C ILE A 230 -8.29 7.92 22.57
N LEU A 231 -7.03 7.68 22.94
CA LEU A 231 -5.97 8.66 22.75
C LEU A 231 -5.75 8.95 21.26
N LEU A 232 -5.67 7.90 20.43
CA LEU A 232 -5.52 8.03 18.98
C LEU A 232 -6.67 8.82 18.34
N ASP A 233 -7.92 8.61 18.78
CA ASP A 233 -9.10 9.31 18.26
C ASP A 233 -9.09 10.81 18.60
N SER A 234 -8.22 11.27 19.50
CA SER A 234 -8.00 12.69 19.81
C SER A 234 -7.05 13.40 18.84
N VAL A 235 -6.56 12.71 17.81
CA VAL A 235 -5.65 13.30 16.81
C VAL A 235 -6.37 14.21 15.83
N ASP A 236 -5.79 15.38 15.58
CA ASP A 236 -6.27 16.31 14.55
C ASP A 236 -5.63 15.99 13.18
N ASP A 237 -6.37 16.26 12.11
CA ASP A 237 -5.92 16.03 10.74
C ASP A 237 -4.59 16.74 10.44
N LEU A 238 -4.40 17.98 10.90
CA LEU A 238 -3.18 18.75 10.69
C LEU A 238 -1.99 18.18 11.48
N GLU A 239 -2.25 17.50 12.59
CA GLU A 239 -1.22 16.80 13.33
C GLU A 239 -0.81 15.50 12.63
N LEU A 240 -1.73 14.83 11.92
CA LEU A 240 -1.40 13.65 11.11
C LEU A 240 -0.56 14.05 9.89
N ILE A 241 -1.07 14.97 9.07
CA ILE A 241 -0.46 15.33 7.78
C ILE A 241 0.73 16.31 7.91
N GLY A 242 0.90 16.98 9.05
CA GLY A 242 1.91 18.03 9.22
C GLY A 242 1.51 19.37 8.57
N PRO A 243 2.38 20.40 8.53
CA PRO A 243 3.82 20.40 8.86
C PRO A 243 4.14 20.74 10.32
N SER A 244 3.14 21.06 11.15
CA SER A 244 3.35 21.78 12.42
C SER A 244 3.91 20.94 13.55
N VAL A 245 3.62 19.63 13.57
CA VAL A 245 3.99 18.71 14.65
C VAL A 245 4.88 17.61 14.10
N SER A 246 6.04 17.36 14.69
CA SER A 246 6.91 16.24 14.26
C SER A 246 6.29 14.88 14.63
N PRO A 247 6.63 13.76 13.96
CA PRO A 247 6.09 12.46 14.31
C PRO A 247 6.41 12.06 15.77
N THR A 248 7.59 12.41 16.26
CA THR A 248 7.99 12.14 17.66
C THR A 248 7.18 12.98 18.66
N ASP A 249 6.98 14.27 18.37
CA ASP A 249 6.16 15.13 19.24
C ASP A 249 4.69 14.70 19.27
N LEU A 250 4.17 14.24 18.13
CA LEU A 250 2.83 13.65 18.04
C LEU A 250 2.69 12.43 18.96
N LEU A 251 3.69 11.53 18.97
CA LEU A 251 3.69 10.37 19.84
C LEU A 251 3.72 10.75 21.31
N VAL A 252 4.54 11.74 21.70
CA VAL A 252 4.54 12.24 23.07
C VAL A 252 3.19 12.86 23.41
N ARG A 253 2.61 13.69 22.53
CA ARG A 253 1.29 14.29 22.75
C ARG A 253 0.22 13.25 23.02
N LEU A 254 0.17 12.21 22.19
CA LEU A 254 -0.83 11.14 22.28
C LEU A 254 -0.58 10.19 23.45
N PHE A 255 0.67 9.77 23.67
CA PHE A 255 0.99 8.61 24.50
C PHE A 255 2.02 8.89 25.60
N HIS A 256 2.20 10.15 26.05
CA HIS A 256 3.21 10.50 27.06
C HIS A 256 3.19 9.64 28.33
N GLU A 257 2.01 9.21 28.79
CA GLU A 257 1.88 8.34 29.97
C GLU A 257 2.51 6.96 29.75
N ASP A 258 2.41 6.42 28.53
CA ASP A 258 2.98 5.13 28.11
C ASP A 258 4.46 5.20 27.76
N ARG A 259 5.03 6.41 27.69
CA ARG A 259 6.45 6.68 27.36
C ARG A 259 6.87 5.99 26.05
N PRO A 260 6.38 6.47 24.89
CA PRO A 260 6.58 5.80 23.61
C PRO A 260 8.06 5.63 23.31
N ARG A 261 8.46 4.39 23.02
CA ARG A 261 9.80 4.06 22.55
C ARG A 261 9.82 4.14 21.03
N VAL A 262 10.56 5.09 20.49
CA VAL A 262 10.73 5.28 19.04
C VAL A 262 11.93 4.51 18.51
N PHE A 263 11.84 4.07 17.25
CA PHE A 263 12.92 3.40 16.53
C PHE A 263 13.40 4.25 15.35
N ASP A 264 14.40 3.76 14.62
CA ASP A 264 14.90 4.43 13.43
C ASP A 264 13.80 4.54 12.36
N ALA A 265 13.63 5.76 11.84
CA ALA A 265 12.66 6.03 10.79
C ALA A 265 13.13 5.38 9.48
N GLN A 266 12.22 4.69 8.79
CA GLN A 266 12.45 4.15 7.46
C GLN A 266 12.07 5.22 6.43
N PRO A 267 13.03 5.78 5.66
CA PRO A 267 12.68 6.62 4.54
C PRO A 267 11.96 5.80 3.46
N VAL A 268 10.99 6.42 2.81
CA VAL A 268 10.28 5.87 1.65
C VAL A 268 10.43 6.81 0.46
N ARG A 269 10.36 6.25 -0.74
CA ARG A 269 10.38 7.04 -1.98
C ARG A 269 9.55 6.37 -3.05
N PHE A 270 9.12 7.15 -4.04
CA PHE A 270 8.59 6.58 -5.27
C PHE A 270 9.67 5.75 -5.98
N GLY A 271 9.27 4.62 -6.55
CA GLY A 271 10.10 3.90 -7.51
C GLY A 271 9.40 2.69 -8.12
N CYS A 272 9.81 2.37 -9.34
CA CYS A 272 9.27 1.24 -10.09
C CYS A 272 10.36 0.23 -10.38
N SER A 273 9.99 -1.05 -10.38
CA SER A 273 10.87 -2.16 -10.73
C SER A 273 10.63 -2.69 -12.15
N CYS A 274 9.93 -1.95 -13.00
CA CYS A 274 9.78 -2.32 -14.41
C CYS A 274 11.14 -2.27 -15.11
N SER A 275 11.34 -3.20 -16.03
CA SER A 275 12.47 -3.23 -16.94
C SER A 275 12.02 -3.89 -18.23
N GLU A 276 12.77 -3.68 -19.30
CA GLU A 276 12.51 -4.33 -20.59
C GLU A 276 12.47 -5.86 -20.43
N ASP A 277 13.42 -6.44 -19.68
CA ASP A 277 13.45 -7.88 -19.39
C ASP A 277 12.14 -8.40 -18.78
N ARG A 278 11.54 -7.64 -17.86
CA ARG A 278 10.27 -8.03 -17.23
C ARG A 278 9.10 -7.92 -18.21
N VAL A 279 9.12 -6.92 -19.08
CA VAL A 279 8.12 -6.80 -20.16
C VAL A 279 8.25 -7.98 -21.11
N ARG A 280 9.46 -8.30 -21.58
CA ARG A 280 9.74 -9.47 -22.42
C ARG A 280 9.30 -10.77 -21.75
N GLN A 281 9.58 -10.93 -20.46
CA GLN A 281 9.14 -12.09 -19.67
C GLN A 281 7.61 -12.18 -19.56
N SER A 282 6.90 -11.05 -19.50
CA SER A 282 5.42 -11.07 -19.52
C SER A 282 4.86 -11.40 -20.90
N LEU A 283 5.57 -11.03 -21.98
CA LEU A 283 5.19 -11.32 -23.35
C LEU A 283 5.55 -12.75 -23.79
N SER A 284 6.42 -13.46 -23.05
CA SER A 284 6.93 -14.79 -23.43
C SER A 284 5.87 -15.88 -23.49
N ILE A 285 4.67 -15.63 -22.95
CA ILE A 285 3.55 -16.60 -22.96
C ILE A 285 2.71 -16.53 -24.25
N TYR A 286 2.88 -15.49 -25.07
CA TYR A 286 2.11 -15.28 -26.30
C TYR A 286 2.82 -15.92 -27.50
N SER A 287 2.03 -16.43 -28.46
CA SER A 287 2.55 -16.95 -29.72
C SER A 287 2.98 -15.82 -30.66
N ALA A 288 3.84 -16.08 -31.67
CA ALA A 288 4.19 -15.05 -32.64
C ALA A 288 2.96 -14.50 -33.38
N LYS A 289 1.92 -15.33 -33.56
CA LYS A 289 0.65 -14.92 -34.13
C LYS A 289 -0.08 -13.91 -33.23
N ASP A 290 -0.13 -14.15 -31.91
CA ASP A 290 -0.75 -13.22 -30.97
C ASP A 290 0.03 -11.91 -30.89
N ILE A 291 1.36 -11.99 -30.88
CA ILE A 291 2.25 -10.83 -30.94
C ILE A 291 2.00 -10.01 -32.21
N ALA A 292 1.83 -10.65 -33.37
CA ALA A 292 1.51 -9.96 -34.62
C ALA A 292 0.16 -9.22 -34.57
N HIS A 293 -0.80 -9.68 -33.77
CA HIS A 293 -2.05 -8.97 -33.53
C HIS A 293 -1.91 -7.81 -32.52
N MET A 294 -0.82 -7.76 -31.76
CA MET A 294 -0.46 -6.67 -30.85
C MET A 294 0.48 -5.64 -31.49
N THR A 295 1.01 -5.94 -32.69
CA THR A 295 1.86 -5.02 -33.46
C THR A 295 1.07 -3.81 -33.93
N THR A 296 1.66 -2.63 -33.73
CA THR A 296 1.13 -1.35 -34.20
C THR A 296 1.27 -1.19 -35.73
N ASP A 297 0.61 -0.19 -36.31
CA ASP A 297 0.74 0.13 -37.74
C ASP A 297 2.18 0.47 -38.16
N GLU A 298 3.02 0.87 -37.19
CA GLU A 298 4.44 1.20 -37.38
C GLU A 298 5.35 -0.05 -37.38
N GLY A 299 4.79 -1.23 -37.07
CA GLY A 299 5.52 -2.50 -37.07
C GLY A 299 6.13 -2.91 -35.73
N ASP A 300 5.93 -2.13 -34.67
CA ASP A 300 6.48 -2.40 -33.34
C ASP A 300 5.43 -2.89 -32.34
N VAL A 301 5.86 -3.58 -31.28
CA VAL A 301 5.04 -3.93 -30.12
C VAL A 301 5.37 -2.97 -28.99
N THR A 302 4.35 -2.28 -28.49
CA THR A 302 4.49 -1.32 -27.39
C THR A 302 3.91 -1.86 -26.08
N ALA A 303 4.56 -1.56 -24.96
CA ALA A 303 4.05 -1.90 -23.64
C ALA A 303 4.26 -0.74 -22.65
N ASP A 304 3.21 -0.37 -21.94
CA ASP A 304 3.24 0.68 -20.93
C ASP A 304 3.22 0.12 -19.52
N CYS A 305 4.16 0.58 -18.69
CA CYS A 305 4.14 0.26 -17.28
C CYS A 305 3.04 1.06 -16.55
N GLN A 306 2.00 0.36 -16.11
CA GLN A 306 0.86 0.98 -15.41
C GLN A 306 1.25 1.72 -14.11
N PHE A 307 2.38 1.41 -13.48
CA PHE A 307 2.78 2.09 -12.23
C PHE A 307 3.57 3.40 -12.44
N CYS A 308 4.34 3.52 -13.53
CA CYS A 308 5.28 4.63 -13.71
C CYS A 308 5.24 5.26 -15.10
N GLY A 309 4.28 4.87 -15.94
CA GLY A 309 4.13 5.40 -17.30
C GLY A 309 5.27 5.09 -18.25
N ALA A 310 6.29 4.30 -17.86
CA ALA A 310 7.39 3.94 -18.74
C ALA A 310 6.89 3.20 -19.98
N HIS A 311 7.23 3.73 -21.16
CA HIS A 311 6.87 3.19 -22.47
C HIS A 311 8.02 2.36 -23.04
N TYR A 312 7.75 1.11 -23.39
CA TYR A 312 8.72 0.19 -23.99
C TYR A 312 8.30 -0.11 -25.43
N VAL A 313 9.26 -0.01 -26.36
CA VAL A 313 9.08 -0.35 -27.78
C VAL A 313 9.97 -1.55 -28.09
N LEU A 314 9.37 -2.61 -28.61
CA LEU A 314 10.02 -3.91 -28.82
C LEU A 314 9.80 -4.38 -30.26
N ASP A 315 10.83 -4.96 -30.88
CA ASP A 315 10.67 -5.64 -32.18
C ASP A 315 9.84 -6.92 -31.95
N PRO A 316 8.71 -7.10 -32.67
CA PRO A 316 7.85 -8.29 -32.58
C PRO A 316 8.61 -9.62 -32.71
N ARG A 317 9.71 -9.66 -33.47
CA ARG A 317 10.53 -10.86 -33.67
C ARG A 317 11.32 -11.28 -32.43
N THR A 318 11.52 -10.36 -31.50
CA THR A 318 12.34 -10.56 -30.29
C THR A 318 11.52 -10.90 -29.05
N VAL A 319 10.20 -11.03 -29.18
CA VAL A 319 9.25 -11.28 -28.08
C VAL A 319 8.28 -12.40 -28.42
N GLY A 320 7.65 -12.99 -27.41
CA GLY A 320 6.81 -14.18 -27.56
C GLY A 320 7.56 -15.49 -27.35
N PHE A 321 6.83 -16.60 -27.37
CA PHE A 321 7.37 -17.94 -27.17
C PHE A 321 8.39 -18.34 -28.26
N GLU A 322 8.23 -17.78 -29.47
CA GLU A 322 9.02 -18.11 -30.66
C GLU A 322 10.06 -17.02 -30.99
N ALA A 323 10.43 -16.20 -30.00
CA ALA A 323 11.35 -15.08 -30.18
C ALA A 323 12.70 -15.52 -30.77
N GLU A 324 13.15 -14.84 -31.82
CA GLU A 324 14.46 -15.02 -32.42
C GLU A 324 15.54 -14.48 -31.46
N GLY A 325 16.32 -15.38 -30.84
CA GLY A 325 17.43 -15.01 -29.94
C GLY A 325 17.22 -15.29 -28.45
N GLY A 326 16.27 -16.14 -28.06
CA GLY A 326 16.15 -16.61 -26.67
C GLY A 326 17.37 -17.40 -26.16
N PRO A 327 17.52 -17.62 -24.83
CA PRO A 327 18.68 -18.28 -24.22
C PRO A 327 18.93 -19.71 -24.73
N ASP A 328 17.88 -20.36 -25.26
CA ASP A 328 17.91 -21.74 -25.78
C ASP A 328 18.22 -21.82 -27.29
N GLY A 329 18.84 -20.77 -27.86
CA GLY A 329 19.35 -20.76 -29.24
C GLY A 329 20.57 -21.66 -29.50
N SER A 330 20.89 -22.62 -28.63
CA SER A 330 21.80 -23.72 -29.00
C SER A 330 20.99 -24.79 -29.69
N GLY A 331 21.08 -24.81 -31.02
CA GLY A 331 20.46 -25.83 -31.85
C GLY A 331 20.83 -27.23 -31.38
N ASP A 332 19.84 -27.97 -30.94
CA ASP A 332 19.74 -29.40 -31.22
C ASP A 332 18.27 -29.82 -31.13
N ARG A 333 17.66 -30.02 -32.29
CA ARG A 333 16.48 -30.88 -32.45
C ARG A 333 16.86 -31.94 -33.49
N PRO A 334 16.80 -33.24 -33.16
CA PRO A 334 16.69 -34.27 -34.18
C PRO A 334 15.32 -34.24 -34.88
#